data_AF-A0A3R7BXS8-F1
#
_entry.id   AF-A0A3R7BXS8-F1
#
_cell.length_a   1.000
_cell.length_b   1.000
_cell.length_c   1.000
_cell.angle_alpha   90.00
_cell.angle_beta   90.00
_cell.angle_gamma   90.00
#
_symmetry.space_group_name_H-M   'P 1'
#
loop_
_entity.id
_entity.type
_entity.pdbx_description
1 polymer ?
#
loop_
_entity_poly.entity_id
_entity_poly.type
_entity_poly.pdbx_seq_one_letter_code
_entity_poly.pdbx_strand_id
1 'polypeptide(L)'
;MQASIEYIIAGLTILSILVVAETNMLTLIVHTLTDVQQEVSYGKAEEILDTLLLSPGYPPDWGADSAVPELMGLAVQSSTEEYILDPKKVLRLTEYSDHYIPPATTRSILGLDRGYQFSLRIIPFFIITINNQGNGTYTISVVNYRGVPASNVNVTGYYISIPFRYNATYQIESAITGVDGTCTLTFDYTPNSTLLVCASQLGVESLAAEESNLNLKVKNGYVVESETPIIASVEYSTGALSQLKKDVITKFVKIDGYTYYVDFILWR
;
A
#
# COMPACT_ATOMS: atom_id res chain seq x y z
N MET A 1 21.02 -36.25 -26.66
CA MET A 1 21.73 -35.00 -26.32
C MET A 1 20.76 -33.83 -26.10
N GLN A 2 19.72 -33.66 -26.92
CA GLN A 2 18.68 -32.65 -26.74
C GLN A 2 17.86 -32.82 -25.44
N ALA A 3 17.38 -34.04 -25.16
CA ALA A 3 16.67 -34.35 -23.92
C ALA A 3 17.54 -34.07 -22.66
N SER A 4 18.85 -34.35 -22.72
CA SER A 4 19.77 -34.12 -21.61
C SER A 4 19.93 -32.62 -21.28
N ILE A 5 19.90 -31.75 -22.29
CA ILE A 5 19.95 -30.29 -22.11
C ILE A 5 18.61 -29.78 -21.57
N GLU A 6 17.49 -30.30 -22.06
CA GLU A 6 16.15 -29.96 -21.55
C GLU A 6 16.00 -30.29 -20.06
N TYR A 7 16.50 -31.46 -19.61
CA TYR A 7 16.49 -31.82 -18.19
C TYR A 7 17.41 -30.93 -17.34
N ILE A 8 18.56 -30.50 -17.86
CA ILE A 8 19.45 -29.57 -17.15
C ILE A 8 18.80 -28.19 -17.01
N ILE A 9 18.14 -27.70 -18.07
CA ILE A 9 17.41 -26.42 -18.05
C ILE A 9 16.22 -26.50 -17.09
N ALA A 10 15.42 -27.57 -17.15
CA ALA A 10 14.32 -27.78 -16.21
C ALA A 10 14.80 -27.87 -14.76
N GLY A 11 15.95 -28.51 -14.51
CA GLY A 11 16.58 -28.54 -13.20
C GLY A 11 16.99 -27.15 -12.71
N LEU A 12 17.60 -26.34 -13.59
CA LEU A 12 18.01 -24.96 -13.29
C LEU A 12 16.81 -24.03 -13.06
N THR A 13 15.72 -24.16 -13.82
CA THR A 13 14.52 -23.34 -13.61
C THR A 13 13.86 -23.67 -12.28
N ILE A 14 13.73 -24.95 -11.93
CA ILE A 14 13.21 -25.36 -10.61
C ILE A 14 14.10 -24.81 -9.48
N LEU A 15 15.43 -24.92 -9.61
CA LEU A 15 16.38 -24.37 -8.65
C LEU A 15 16.24 -22.84 -8.50
N SER A 16 16.08 -22.12 -9.62
CA SER A 16 15.91 -20.67 -9.60
C SER A 16 14.59 -20.26 -8.93
N ILE A 17 13.49 -20.95 -9.19
CA ILE A 17 12.20 -20.72 -8.55
C ILE A 17 12.32 -20.97 -7.04
N LEU A 18 13.04 -22.02 -6.63
CA LEU A 18 13.26 -22.37 -5.23
C LEU A 18 14.06 -21.29 -4.48
N VAL A 19 15.13 -20.78 -5.10
CA VAL A 19 15.97 -19.72 -4.50
C VAL A 19 15.17 -18.43 -4.36
N VAL A 20 14.36 -18.05 -5.36
CA VAL A 20 13.48 -16.87 -5.24
C VAL A 20 12.45 -17.05 -4.12
N ALA A 21 11.82 -18.23 -4.03
CA ALA A 21 10.88 -18.54 -2.96
C ALA A 21 11.55 -18.48 -1.56
N GLU A 22 12.76 -19.01 -1.41
CA GLU A 22 13.52 -18.93 -0.16
C GLU A 22 13.89 -17.49 0.21
N THR A 23 14.32 -16.65 -0.74
CA THR A 23 14.64 -15.24 -0.44
C THR A 23 13.40 -14.46 0.01
N ASN A 24 12.24 -14.72 -0.57
CA ASN A 24 10.97 -14.12 -0.14
C ASN A 24 10.55 -14.63 1.25
N MET A 25 10.70 -15.93 1.51
CA MET A 25 10.40 -16.52 2.83
C MET A 25 11.34 -16.01 3.92
N LEU A 26 12.64 -15.87 3.63
CA LEU A 26 13.61 -15.28 4.57
C LEU A 26 13.30 -13.82 4.86
N THR A 27 12.79 -13.06 3.88
CA THR A 27 12.33 -11.68 4.10
C THR A 27 11.11 -11.64 5.03
N LEU A 28 10.21 -12.62 4.95
CA LEU A 28 9.06 -12.79 5.84
C LEU A 28 9.43 -13.33 7.23
N ILE A 29 10.46 -14.18 7.35
CA ILE A 29 10.97 -14.65 8.65
C ILE A 29 11.76 -13.54 9.35
N VAL A 30 12.52 -12.73 8.60
CA VAL A 30 13.12 -11.51 9.16
C VAL A 30 12.02 -10.57 9.66
N HIS A 31 10.88 -10.47 8.96
CA HIS A 31 9.72 -9.72 9.44
C HIS A 31 9.18 -10.25 10.78
N THR A 32 9.06 -11.57 10.96
CA THR A 32 8.59 -12.13 12.25
C THR A 32 9.64 -12.06 13.36
N LEU A 33 10.94 -12.06 13.02
CA LEU A 33 12.03 -11.96 13.98
C LEU A 33 12.36 -10.51 14.38
N THR A 34 12.14 -9.52 13.50
CA THR A 34 12.26 -8.11 13.87
C THR A 34 11.22 -7.69 14.91
N ASP A 35 10.06 -8.36 14.96
CA ASP A 35 9.07 -8.15 16.04
C ASP A 35 9.58 -8.63 17.42
N VAL A 36 10.57 -9.55 17.46
CA VAL A 36 11.05 -10.19 18.71
C VAL A 36 12.31 -9.51 19.28
N GLN A 37 13.01 -8.67 18.52
CA GLN A 37 14.22 -7.97 18.98
C GLN A 37 14.01 -6.49 19.38
N GLN A 38 12.76 -6.01 19.36
CA GLN A 38 12.37 -4.61 19.56
C GLN A 38 12.17 -4.18 21.03
N GLU A 39 12.82 -4.82 21.99
CA GLU A 39 12.86 -4.28 23.35
C GLU A 39 14.13 -3.44 23.56
N VAL A 40 13.94 -2.25 24.14
CA VAL A 40 14.93 -1.29 24.66
C VAL A 40 15.04 0.01 23.82
N SER A 41 14.13 0.94 24.14
CA SER A 41 14.05 2.37 23.73
C SER A 41 13.09 2.77 22.59
N TYR A 42 11.97 2.08 22.41
CA TYR A 42 10.90 2.48 21.46
C TYR A 42 9.65 3.12 22.09
N GLY A 43 9.52 3.13 23.42
CA GLY A 43 8.23 3.34 24.10
C GLY A 43 7.41 4.54 23.64
N LYS A 44 8.00 5.73 23.44
CA LYS A 44 7.22 6.92 23.03
C LYS A 44 6.85 6.93 21.55
N ALA A 45 7.78 6.53 20.68
CA ALA A 45 7.49 6.44 19.24
C ALA A 45 6.43 5.36 18.97
N GLU A 46 6.51 4.24 19.70
CA GLU A 46 5.55 3.14 19.61
C GLU A 46 4.19 3.55 20.16
N GLU A 47 4.14 4.19 21.33
CA GLU A 47 2.91 4.74 21.90
C GLU A 47 2.20 5.71 20.94
N ILE A 48 2.96 6.62 20.28
CA ILE A 48 2.39 7.55 19.30
C ILE A 48 1.88 6.80 18.08
N LEU A 49 2.66 5.87 17.54
CA LEU A 49 2.26 5.11 16.36
C LEU A 49 1.05 4.23 16.66
N ASP A 50 1.01 3.52 17.79
CA ASP A 50 -0.12 2.71 18.20
C ASP A 50 -1.36 3.57 18.44
N THR A 51 -1.22 4.75 19.03
CA THR A 51 -2.32 5.71 19.13
C THR A 51 -2.87 6.05 17.75
N LEU A 52 -2.00 6.32 16.77
CA LEU A 52 -2.43 6.62 15.41
C LEU A 52 -3.06 5.42 14.70
N LEU A 53 -2.52 4.21 14.86
CA LEU A 53 -2.92 3.04 14.07
C LEU A 53 -4.03 2.19 14.71
N LEU A 54 -4.23 2.28 16.03
CA LEU A 54 -5.18 1.45 16.78
C LEU A 54 -6.36 2.25 17.34
N SER A 55 -6.22 3.57 17.50
CA SER A 55 -7.34 4.41 17.94
C SER A 55 -8.20 4.86 16.75
N PRO A 56 -9.54 4.87 16.87
CA PRO A 56 -10.41 5.55 15.91
C PRO A 56 -10.39 7.08 16.06
N GLY A 57 -9.82 7.62 17.13
CA GLY A 57 -9.88 9.06 17.44
C GLY A 57 -11.27 9.50 17.94
N TYR A 58 -11.46 10.82 18.06
CA TYR A 58 -12.73 11.40 18.51
C TYR A 58 -13.05 12.72 17.79
N PRO A 59 -14.25 12.88 17.21
CA PRO A 59 -15.29 11.85 17.06
C PRO A 59 -14.81 10.70 16.15
N PRO A 60 -15.26 9.45 16.33
CA PRO A 60 -14.72 8.29 15.61
C PRO A 60 -14.82 8.33 14.08
N ASP A 61 -15.69 9.16 13.53
CA ASP A 61 -15.95 9.34 12.10
C ASP A 61 -15.38 10.67 11.56
N TRP A 62 -14.44 11.29 12.27
CA TRP A 62 -13.87 12.60 11.93
C TRP A 62 -13.32 12.69 10.50
N GLY A 63 -12.98 11.57 9.84
CA GLY A 63 -12.57 11.55 8.44
C GLY A 63 -13.61 12.08 7.45
N ALA A 64 -14.90 12.01 7.79
CA ALA A 64 -16.00 12.49 6.96
C ALA A 64 -16.45 13.93 7.27
N ASP A 65 -15.98 14.50 8.39
CA ASP A 65 -16.31 15.86 8.82
C ASP A 65 -15.17 16.83 8.50
N SER A 66 -15.51 18.08 8.27
CA SER A 66 -14.60 19.21 8.17
C SER A 66 -13.92 19.59 9.50
N ALA A 67 -14.51 19.20 10.63
CA ALA A 67 -14.01 19.51 11.95
C ALA A 67 -12.63 18.90 12.21
N VAL A 68 -11.81 19.59 13.01
CA VAL A 68 -10.56 19.05 13.54
C VAL A 68 -10.92 18.09 14.68
N PRO A 69 -10.41 16.85 14.68
CA PRO A 69 -10.71 15.91 15.76
C PRO A 69 -10.10 16.37 17.09
N GLU A 70 -10.76 16.01 18.19
CA GLU A 70 -10.25 16.22 19.55
C GLU A 70 -9.15 15.20 19.89
N LEU A 71 -9.26 13.98 19.34
CA LEU A 71 -8.27 12.93 19.48
C LEU A 71 -7.90 12.36 18.11
N MET A 72 -6.60 12.29 17.82
CA MET A 72 -6.11 11.67 16.59
C MET A 72 -6.18 10.15 16.69
N GLY A 73 -6.53 9.53 15.58
CA GLY A 73 -6.58 8.09 15.41
C GLY A 73 -7.10 7.76 14.02
N LEU A 74 -6.39 6.90 13.30
CA LEU A 74 -6.66 6.55 11.90
C LEU A 74 -7.44 5.24 11.78
N ALA A 75 -7.63 4.49 12.86
CA ALA A 75 -8.28 3.19 12.80
C ALA A 75 -9.78 3.32 12.42
N VAL A 76 -10.29 2.28 11.77
CA VAL A 76 -11.74 2.12 11.56
C VAL A 76 -12.43 1.89 12.91
N GLN A 77 -13.54 2.57 13.14
CA GLN A 77 -14.34 2.35 14.35
C GLN A 77 -14.90 0.92 14.37
N SER A 78 -14.84 0.27 15.53
CA SER A 78 -15.43 -1.08 15.74
C SER A 78 -14.88 -2.17 14.82
N SER A 79 -13.67 -2.00 14.28
CA SER A 79 -12.97 -3.09 13.60
C SER A 79 -12.67 -4.23 14.57
N THR A 80 -12.85 -5.47 14.11
CA THR A 80 -12.43 -6.67 14.85
C THR A 80 -10.99 -7.06 14.55
N GLU A 81 -10.42 -6.50 13.49
CA GLU A 81 -9.01 -6.61 13.12
C GLU A 81 -8.26 -5.35 13.57
N GLU A 82 -7.07 -5.54 14.15
CA GLU A 82 -6.13 -4.45 14.43
C GLU A 82 -5.49 -3.94 13.13
N TYR A 83 -4.94 -2.72 13.17
CA TYR A 83 -4.21 -2.12 12.03
C TYR A 83 -5.05 -1.96 10.75
N ILE A 84 -6.37 -1.82 10.88
CA ILE A 84 -7.27 -1.44 9.79
C ILE A 84 -7.54 0.05 9.86
N LEU A 85 -7.08 0.80 8.86
CA LEU A 85 -7.23 2.25 8.82
C LEU A 85 -8.42 2.69 7.98
N ASP A 86 -9.05 3.77 8.41
CA ASP A 86 -10.13 4.43 7.70
C ASP A 86 -9.53 5.29 6.55
N PRO A 87 -9.87 5.00 5.28
CA PRO A 87 -9.32 5.72 4.14
C PRO A 87 -9.64 7.21 4.15
N LYS A 88 -10.79 7.63 4.67
CA LYS A 88 -11.16 9.05 4.73
C LYS A 88 -10.26 9.81 5.71
N LYS A 89 -9.94 9.19 6.84
CA LYS A 89 -9.00 9.75 7.84
C LYS A 89 -7.58 9.83 7.29
N VAL A 90 -7.13 8.78 6.61
CA VAL A 90 -5.80 8.73 5.98
C VAL A 90 -5.67 9.80 4.90
N LEU A 91 -6.69 10.00 4.07
CA LEU A 91 -6.68 11.04 3.03
C LEU A 91 -6.52 12.45 3.60
N ARG A 92 -7.06 12.73 4.79
CA ARG A 92 -6.90 14.02 5.48
C ARG A 92 -5.46 14.32 5.92
N LEU A 93 -4.52 13.38 5.75
CA LEU A 93 -3.09 13.59 5.95
C LEU A 93 -2.36 13.99 4.65
N THR A 94 -3.03 14.00 3.50
CA THR A 94 -2.43 14.38 2.23
C THR A 94 -2.65 15.87 1.98
N GLU A 95 -1.57 16.60 1.66
CA GLU A 95 -1.67 18.00 1.28
C GLU A 95 -2.64 18.16 0.09
N TYR A 96 -3.50 19.18 0.13
CA TYR A 96 -4.56 19.43 -0.86
C TYR A 96 -5.76 18.47 -0.82
N SER A 97 -5.84 17.54 0.14
CA SER A 97 -7.08 16.81 0.37
C SER A 97 -8.17 17.74 0.92
N ASP A 98 -9.43 17.35 0.74
CA ASP A 98 -10.52 17.94 1.49
C ASP A 98 -10.25 17.79 3.00
N HIS A 99 -10.46 18.88 3.74
CA HIS A 99 -10.31 18.93 5.19
C HIS A 99 -8.94 18.51 5.72
N TYR A 100 -7.88 18.69 4.92
CA TYR A 100 -6.48 18.42 5.30
C TYR A 100 -6.15 18.90 6.71
N ILE A 101 -5.51 18.05 7.51
CA ILE A 101 -5.06 18.37 8.87
C ILE A 101 -3.57 18.76 8.82
N PRO A 102 -3.23 20.03 9.07
CA PRO A 102 -1.84 20.47 9.06
C PRO A 102 -1.00 19.73 10.13
N PRO A 103 0.28 19.43 9.85
CA PRO A 103 1.17 18.73 10.79
C PRO A 103 1.29 19.40 12.16
N ALA A 104 1.24 20.74 12.20
CA ALA A 104 1.23 21.49 13.46
C ALA A 104 -0.01 21.19 14.33
N THR A 105 -1.17 21.00 13.70
CA THR A 105 -2.43 20.66 14.39
C THR A 105 -2.35 19.25 14.98
N THR A 106 -1.94 18.26 14.18
CA THR A 106 -1.74 16.88 14.65
C THR A 106 -0.77 16.81 15.82
N ARG A 107 0.33 17.57 15.76
CA ARG A 107 1.31 17.63 16.85
C ARG A 107 0.70 18.17 18.15
N SER A 108 -0.19 19.16 18.04
CA SER A 108 -0.93 19.72 19.18
C SER A 108 -1.92 18.71 19.77
N ILE A 109 -2.66 17.99 18.93
CA ILE A 109 -3.64 16.99 19.37
C ILE A 109 -2.97 15.80 20.05
N LEU A 110 -1.83 15.35 19.51
CA LEU A 110 -1.01 14.29 20.11
C LEU A 110 -0.27 14.74 21.39
N GLY A 111 -0.39 16.01 21.78
CA GLY A 111 0.25 16.54 22.99
C GLY A 111 1.78 16.47 22.95
N LEU A 112 2.39 16.57 21.77
CA LEU A 112 3.83 16.42 21.62
C LEU A 112 4.57 17.70 22.01
N ASP A 113 5.59 17.58 22.86
CA ASP A 113 6.45 18.70 23.25
C ASP A 113 7.18 19.30 22.04
N ARG A 114 7.64 20.55 22.17
CA ARG A 114 8.38 21.26 21.10
C ARG A 114 9.65 20.56 20.62
N GLY A 115 10.22 19.69 21.44
CA GLY A 115 11.41 18.90 21.12
C GLY A 115 11.15 17.68 20.24
N TYR A 116 9.88 17.27 20.07
CA TYR A 116 9.52 16.14 19.23
C TYR A 116 9.05 16.60 17.85
N GLN A 117 9.54 15.92 16.82
CA GLN A 117 8.95 15.92 15.49
C GLN A 117 8.78 14.49 15.02
N PHE A 118 7.84 14.24 14.13
CA PHE A 118 7.72 12.94 13.49
C PHE A 118 7.44 13.03 12.00
N SER A 119 7.74 11.93 11.32
CA SER A 119 7.34 11.66 9.95
C SER A 119 6.58 10.34 9.93
N LEU A 120 5.43 10.34 9.29
CA LEU A 120 4.60 9.18 9.03
C LEU A 120 4.50 9.03 7.51
N ARG A 121 4.96 7.90 7.00
CA ARG A 121 4.84 7.54 5.60
C ARG A 121 4.01 6.27 5.47
N ILE A 122 3.00 6.29 4.60
CA ILE A 122 2.13 5.15 4.30
C ILE A 122 2.20 4.90 2.80
N ILE A 123 2.71 3.74 2.40
CA ILE A 123 2.87 3.36 0.98
C ILE A 123 2.28 1.96 0.72
N PRO A 124 1.71 1.69 -0.45
CA PRO A 124 1.27 0.35 -0.83
C PRO A 124 2.41 -0.66 -0.69
N PHE A 125 2.08 -1.91 -0.31
CA PHE A 125 3.08 -2.96 -0.24
C PHE A 125 3.72 -3.23 -1.59
N PHE A 126 2.90 -3.32 -2.64
CA PHE A 126 3.33 -3.34 -4.03
C PHE A 126 3.04 -2.00 -4.68
N ILE A 127 4.09 -1.31 -5.11
CA ILE A 127 4.02 -0.10 -5.91
C ILE A 127 3.93 -0.53 -7.37
N ILE A 128 2.79 -0.26 -7.99
CA ILE A 128 2.45 -0.69 -9.34
C ILE A 128 2.59 0.50 -10.28
N THR A 129 3.40 0.35 -11.32
CA THR A 129 3.49 1.32 -12.43
C THR A 129 2.81 0.74 -13.66
N ILE A 130 1.85 1.48 -14.20
CA ILE A 130 1.06 1.07 -15.37
C ILE A 130 1.55 1.87 -16.57
N ASN A 131 2.15 1.19 -17.56
CA ASN A 131 2.64 1.83 -18.78
C ASN A 131 1.80 1.39 -19.98
N ASN A 132 0.93 2.27 -20.46
CA ASN A 132 0.11 2.06 -21.66
C ASN A 132 0.98 2.05 -22.92
N GLN A 133 1.08 0.92 -23.61
CA GLN A 133 1.84 0.76 -24.85
C GLN A 133 0.98 1.06 -26.10
N GLY A 134 -0.30 1.38 -25.92
CA GLY A 134 -1.27 1.55 -26.98
C GLY A 134 -1.95 0.24 -27.39
N ASN A 135 -3.04 0.36 -28.15
CA ASN A 135 -3.81 -0.77 -28.70
C ASN A 135 -4.20 -1.84 -27.65
N GLY A 136 -4.57 -1.41 -26.43
CA GLY A 136 -5.00 -2.30 -25.36
C GLY A 136 -3.86 -3.10 -24.70
N THR A 137 -2.60 -2.81 -25.02
CA THR A 137 -1.44 -3.47 -24.40
C THR A 137 -0.84 -2.60 -23.31
N TYR A 138 -0.58 -3.20 -22.16
CA TYR A 138 -0.04 -2.54 -20.98
C TYR A 138 1.15 -3.31 -20.43
N THR A 139 2.25 -2.61 -20.16
CA THR A 139 3.37 -3.15 -19.40
C THR A 139 3.20 -2.73 -17.95
N ILE A 140 3.08 -3.70 -17.07
CA ILE A 140 2.95 -3.49 -15.63
C ILE A 140 4.30 -3.77 -14.99
N SER A 141 4.79 -2.83 -14.19
CA SER A 141 5.95 -3.01 -13.33
C SER A 141 5.52 -3.00 -11.88
N VAL A 142 5.98 -3.98 -11.11
CA VAL A 142 5.66 -4.14 -9.69
C VAL A 142 6.96 -4.13 -8.91
N VAL A 143 7.10 -3.17 -7.99
CA VAL A 143 8.17 -3.15 -7.00
C VAL A 143 7.56 -3.24 -5.61
N ASN A 144 8.24 -3.90 -4.67
CA ASN A 144 7.78 -3.90 -3.29
C ASN A 144 8.06 -2.54 -2.61
N TYR A 145 7.53 -2.37 -1.41
CA TYR A 145 7.70 -1.18 -0.57
C TYR A 145 9.17 -0.83 -0.23
N ARG A 146 10.12 -1.73 -0.51
CA ARG A 146 11.58 -1.49 -0.38
C ARG A 146 12.24 -1.05 -1.69
N GLY A 147 11.49 -0.92 -2.78
CA GLY A 147 11.97 -0.55 -4.11
C GLY A 147 12.62 -1.71 -4.89
N VAL A 148 12.40 -2.96 -4.47
CA VAL A 148 12.94 -4.14 -5.16
C VAL A 148 11.89 -4.69 -6.13
N PRO A 149 12.26 -5.02 -7.39
CA PRO A 149 11.35 -5.68 -8.32
C PRO A 149 10.72 -6.95 -7.73
N ALA A 150 9.40 -7.03 -7.77
CA ALA A 150 8.65 -8.11 -7.16
C ALA A 150 8.30 -9.16 -8.21
N SER A 151 9.02 -10.29 -8.19
CA SER A 151 8.78 -11.42 -9.08
C SER A 151 7.71 -12.37 -8.54
N ASN A 152 7.10 -13.14 -9.44
CA ASN A 152 6.05 -14.11 -9.11
C ASN A 152 4.82 -13.50 -8.42
N VAL A 153 4.52 -12.24 -8.73
CA VAL A 153 3.31 -11.54 -8.27
C VAL A 153 2.21 -11.76 -9.30
N ASN A 154 1.02 -12.19 -8.85
CA ASN A 154 -0.14 -12.29 -9.73
C ASN A 154 -0.72 -10.89 -9.95
N VAL A 155 -0.71 -10.43 -11.18
CA VAL A 155 -1.21 -9.11 -11.59
C VAL A 155 -2.49 -9.33 -12.39
N THR A 156 -3.60 -8.83 -11.87
CA THR A 156 -4.91 -8.86 -12.53
C THR A 156 -5.31 -7.45 -12.93
N GLY A 157 -5.51 -7.22 -14.22
CA GLY A 157 -6.01 -5.97 -14.77
C GLY A 157 -7.50 -6.04 -15.11
N TYR A 158 -8.23 -4.99 -14.77
CA TYR A 158 -9.63 -4.78 -15.09
C TYR A 158 -9.72 -3.61 -16.06
N TYR A 159 -10.07 -3.89 -17.30
CA TYR A 159 -10.16 -2.89 -18.36
C TYR A 159 -11.58 -2.34 -18.44
N ILE A 160 -11.74 -1.12 -17.93
CA ILE A 160 -13.02 -0.53 -17.55
C ILE A 160 -13.37 0.61 -18.51
N SER A 161 -14.54 0.54 -19.15
CA SER A 161 -15.05 1.67 -19.94
C SER A 161 -15.48 2.83 -19.03
N ILE A 162 -15.18 4.06 -19.47
CA ILE A 162 -15.57 5.32 -18.83
C ILE A 162 -16.71 5.98 -19.66
N PRO A 163 -17.80 6.44 -19.03
CA PRO A 163 -18.07 6.41 -17.59
C PRO A 163 -18.31 4.99 -17.07
N PHE A 164 -17.92 4.74 -15.81
CA PHE A 164 -18.12 3.45 -15.14
C PHE A 164 -19.61 3.05 -15.15
N ARG A 165 -19.87 1.76 -15.30
CA ARG A 165 -21.20 1.18 -15.34
C ARG A 165 -21.25 -0.02 -14.40
N TYR A 166 -22.00 0.14 -13.32
CA TYR A 166 -22.28 -0.94 -12.40
C TYR A 166 -22.89 -2.16 -13.14
N ASN A 167 -22.44 -3.37 -12.80
CA ASN A 167 -22.81 -4.65 -13.43
C ASN A 167 -22.46 -4.82 -14.92
N ALA A 168 -21.66 -3.94 -15.53
CA ALA A 168 -21.12 -4.21 -16.86
C ALA A 168 -20.10 -5.35 -16.82
N THR A 169 -20.00 -6.08 -17.93
CA THR A 169 -18.92 -7.06 -18.12
C THR A 169 -17.69 -6.33 -18.62
N TYR A 170 -16.63 -6.35 -17.83
CA TYR A 170 -15.34 -5.78 -18.18
C TYR A 170 -14.36 -6.88 -18.56
N GLN A 171 -13.40 -6.54 -19.43
CA GLN A 171 -12.33 -7.47 -19.76
C GLN A 171 -11.39 -7.59 -18.57
N ILE A 172 -11.01 -8.82 -18.23
CA ILE A 172 -10.14 -9.12 -17.10
C ILE A 172 -9.03 -10.01 -17.63
N GLU A 173 -7.81 -9.56 -17.46
CA GLU A 173 -6.61 -10.30 -17.87
C GLU A 173 -5.69 -10.44 -16.67
N SER A 174 -4.92 -11.52 -16.63
CA SER A 174 -3.97 -11.77 -15.55
C SER A 174 -2.66 -12.32 -16.08
N ALA A 175 -1.57 -11.87 -15.47
CA ALA A 175 -0.23 -12.35 -15.74
C ALA A 175 0.58 -12.41 -14.45
N ILE A 176 1.66 -13.18 -14.46
CA ILE A 176 2.60 -13.26 -13.34
C ILE A 176 3.85 -12.47 -13.70
N THR A 177 4.35 -11.66 -12.77
CA THR A 177 5.59 -10.91 -12.99
C THR A 177 6.81 -11.81 -13.12
N GLY A 178 7.68 -11.46 -14.07
CA GLY A 178 8.99 -12.07 -14.25
C GLY A 178 9.97 -11.69 -13.15
N VAL A 179 11.22 -12.15 -13.29
CA VAL A 179 12.31 -11.87 -12.33
C VAL A 179 12.65 -10.38 -12.21
N ASP A 180 12.33 -9.60 -13.24
CA ASP A 180 12.50 -8.16 -13.32
C ASP A 180 11.31 -7.38 -12.75
N GLY A 181 10.31 -8.08 -12.18
CA GLY A 181 9.11 -7.48 -11.61
C GLY A 181 8.11 -6.98 -12.65
N THR A 182 8.25 -7.35 -13.93
CA THR A 182 7.35 -6.87 -14.98
C THR A 182 6.48 -7.98 -15.57
N CYS A 183 5.30 -7.60 -16.08
CA CYS A 183 4.47 -8.45 -16.93
C CYS A 183 3.70 -7.60 -17.95
N THR A 184 3.14 -8.25 -18.96
CA THR A 184 2.30 -7.59 -19.97
C THR A 184 0.87 -8.10 -19.86
N LEU A 185 -0.09 -7.18 -19.90
CA LEU A 185 -1.52 -7.46 -20.05
C LEU A 185 -1.97 -6.93 -21.41
N THR A 186 -2.79 -7.72 -22.12
CA THR A 186 -3.28 -7.36 -23.45
C THR A 186 -4.78 -7.55 -23.50
N PHE A 187 -5.49 -6.47 -23.84
CA PHE A 187 -6.94 -6.40 -23.94
C PHE A 187 -7.36 -6.13 -25.38
N ASP A 188 -8.60 -6.47 -25.71
CA ASP A 188 -9.25 -5.99 -26.93
C ASP A 188 -9.50 -4.49 -26.78
N TYR A 189 -8.71 -3.68 -27.51
CA TYR A 189 -8.74 -2.23 -27.41
C TYR A 189 -10.15 -1.67 -27.54
N THR A 190 -10.55 -0.88 -26.55
CA THR A 190 -11.85 -0.22 -26.51
C THR A 190 -11.63 1.26 -26.17
N PRO A 191 -12.09 2.21 -27.00
CA PRO A 191 -11.92 3.63 -26.73
C PRO A 191 -12.60 4.03 -25.42
N ASN A 192 -12.10 5.10 -24.79
CA ASN A 192 -12.59 5.61 -23.49
C ASN A 192 -12.58 4.53 -22.39
N SER A 193 -11.48 3.79 -22.28
CA SER A 193 -11.31 2.80 -21.22
C SER A 193 -10.07 3.14 -20.40
N THR A 194 -10.10 2.77 -19.13
CA THR A 194 -9.01 2.91 -18.17
C THR A 194 -8.65 1.54 -17.60
N LEU A 195 -7.45 1.42 -17.03
CA LEU A 195 -7.00 0.19 -16.40
C LEU A 195 -6.92 0.33 -14.89
N LEU A 196 -7.58 -0.58 -14.18
CA LEU A 196 -7.40 -0.82 -12.75
C LEU A 196 -6.59 -2.11 -12.57
N VAL A 197 -5.54 -2.09 -11.78
CA VAL A 197 -4.61 -3.22 -11.60
C VAL A 197 -4.53 -3.62 -10.14
N CYS A 198 -4.76 -4.90 -9.87
CA CYS A 198 -4.53 -5.52 -8.58
C CYS A 198 -3.29 -6.42 -8.65
N ALA A 199 -2.33 -6.20 -7.75
CA ALA A 199 -1.19 -7.08 -7.55
C ALA A 199 -1.41 -7.91 -6.28
N SER A 200 -1.30 -9.24 -6.37
CA SER A 200 -1.55 -10.16 -5.28
C SER A 200 -0.45 -11.22 -5.18
N GLN A 201 0.07 -11.44 -3.98
CA GLN A 201 1.03 -12.50 -3.68
C GLN A 201 0.90 -12.91 -2.21
N LEU A 202 0.67 -14.21 -1.96
CA LEU A 202 0.63 -14.80 -0.60
C LEU A 202 -0.30 -14.05 0.39
N GLY A 203 -1.45 -13.56 -0.08
CA GLY A 203 -2.43 -12.85 0.74
C GLY A 203 -2.15 -11.35 0.94
N VAL A 204 -1.06 -10.84 0.36
CA VAL A 204 -0.77 -9.40 0.29
C VAL A 204 -1.29 -8.85 -1.02
N GLU A 205 -2.08 -7.77 -0.95
CA GLU A 205 -2.72 -7.15 -2.11
C GLU A 205 -2.42 -5.65 -2.16
N SER A 206 -2.24 -5.12 -3.37
CA SER A 206 -2.17 -3.68 -3.63
C SER A 206 -2.91 -3.33 -4.91
N LEU A 207 -3.45 -2.12 -4.94
CA LEU A 207 -4.29 -1.63 -6.03
C LEU A 207 -3.68 -0.36 -6.62
N ALA A 208 -3.70 -0.24 -7.94
CA ALA A 208 -3.38 0.99 -8.65
C ALA A 208 -4.31 1.17 -9.85
N ALA A 209 -4.50 2.42 -10.27
CA ALA A 209 -5.23 2.75 -11.48
C ALA A 209 -4.36 3.60 -12.41
N GLU A 210 -4.64 3.52 -13.71
CA GLU A 210 -4.03 4.38 -14.71
C GLU A 210 -4.35 5.86 -14.44
N GLU A 211 -5.56 6.14 -13.98
CA GLU A 211 -5.99 7.47 -13.54
C GLU A 211 -6.09 7.57 -12.01
N SER A 212 -5.39 8.54 -11.42
CA SER A 212 -5.19 8.66 -9.97
C SER A 212 -6.48 8.98 -9.17
N ASN A 213 -7.47 9.58 -9.81
CA ASN A 213 -8.68 10.10 -9.14
C ASN A 213 -9.90 9.19 -9.33
N LEU A 214 -9.69 7.93 -9.71
CA LEU A 214 -10.78 6.97 -9.85
C LEU A 214 -11.24 6.48 -8.48
N ASN A 215 -12.50 6.75 -8.19
CA ASN A 215 -13.21 6.24 -7.02
C ASN A 215 -13.71 4.82 -7.27
N LEU A 216 -12.81 3.91 -7.64
CA LEU A 216 -13.09 2.51 -7.95
C LEU A 216 -12.18 1.60 -7.14
N LYS A 217 -12.71 0.45 -6.74
CA LYS A 217 -12.00 -0.61 -6.01
C LYS A 217 -12.35 -1.98 -6.56
N VAL A 218 -11.59 -2.99 -6.16
CA VAL A 218 -11.87 -4.40 -6.49
C VAL A 218 -12.32 -5.11 -5.23
N LYS A 219 -13.53 -5.70 -5.26
CA LYS A 219 -14.08 -6.52 -4.19
C LYS A 219 -14.52 -7.86 -4.73
N ASN A 220 -13.98 -8.95 -4.19
CA ASN A 220 -14.28 -10.33 -4.62
C ASN A 220 -14.12 -10.54 -6.14
N GLY A 221 -13.12 -9.91 -6.76
CA GLY A 221 -12.87 -10.00 -8.21
C GLY A 221 -13.78 -9.13 -9.08
N TYR A 222 -14.58 -8.23 -8.50
CA TYR A 222 -15.44 -7.30 -9.24
C TYR A 222 -15.06 -5.86 -8.94
N VAL A 223 -15.12 -5.02 -9.98
CA VAL A 223 -14.93 -3.57 -9.83
C VAL A 223 -16.19 -2.95 -9.25
N VAL A 224 -16.03 -2.15 -8.19
CA VAL A 224 -17.10 -1.47 -7.47
C VAL A 224 -16.77 0.01 -7.28
N GLU A 225 -17.79 0.84 -7.13
CA GLU A 225 -17.62 2.24 -6.71
C GLU A 225 -17.09 2.33 -5.27
N SER A 226 -16.35 3.39 -5.01
CA SER A 226 -15.75 3.70 -3.71
C SER A 226 -16.07 5.13 -3.32
N GLU A 227 -16.19 5.38 -2.01
CA GLU A 227 -16.34 6.75 -1.49
C GLU A 227 -15.02 7.53 -1.50
N THR A 228 -13.89 6.83 -1.62
CA THR A 228 -12.54 7.40 -1.62
C THR A 228 -11.76 6.98 -2.87
N PRO A 229 -10.86 7.83 -3.38
CA PRO A 229 -9.89 7.42 -4.39
C PRO A 229 -8.89 6.41 -3.83
N ILE A 230 -8.12 5.78 -4.72
CA ILE A 230 -7.02 4.90 -4.35
C ILE A 230 -5.92 5.74 -3.69
N ILE A 231 -5.44 5.30 -2.52
CA ILE A 231 -4.37 5.98 -1.79
C ILE A 231 -3.02 5.53 -2.37
N ALA A 232 -2.41 6.35 -3.22
CA ALA A 232 -1.13 6.02 -3.85
C ALA A 232 0.05 6.07 -2.87
N SER A 233 0.11 7.10 -2.04
CA SER A 233 1.07 7.24 -0.94
C SER A 233 0.67 8.42 -0.06
N VAL A 234 0.99 8.33 1.23
CA VAL A 234 0.89 9.45 2.17
C VAL A 234 2.27 9.75 2.73
N GLU A 235 2.67 11.01 2.62
CA GLU A 235 3.90 11.54 3.20
C GLU A 235 3.50 12.67 4.16
N TYR A 236 3.62 12.43 5.47
CA TYR A 236 3.17 13.37 6.49
C TYR A 236 4.30 13.66 7.47
N SER A 237 4.75 14.91 7.53
CA SER A 237 5.88 15.29 8.39
C SER A 237 5.57 16.54 9.19
N THR A 238 5.87 16.52 10.48
CA THR A 238 5.81 17.70 11.34
C THR A 238 7.10 18.54 11.29
N GLY A 239 8.10 18.08 10.53
CA GLY A 239 9.43 18.66 10.40
C GLY A 239 10.52 17.65 10.75
N ALA A 240 11.78 18.09 10.65
CA ALA A 240 12.94 17.32 11.06
C ALA A 240 13.84 18.19 11.95
N LEU A 241 14.50 17.55 12.93
CA LEU A 241 15.46 18.20 13.80
C LEU A 241 16.82 17.54 13.58
N SER A 242 17.75 18.30 12.97
CA SER A 242 18.99 17.80 12.37
C SER A 242 20.04 17.26 13.34
N GLN A 243 19.86 17.44 14.65
CA GLN A 243 20.83 17.05 15.69
C GLN A 243 20.29 16.04 16.71
N LEU A 244 19.11 15.47 16.43
CA LEU A 244 18.35 14.70 17.41
C LEU A 244 18.43 13.19 17.20
N LYS A 245 18.20 12.44 18.29
CA LYS A 245 18.11 10.97 18.24
C LYS A 245 16.89 10.61 17.39
N LYS A 246 17.06 9.60 16.54
CA LYS A 246 16.03 9.08 15.64
C LYS A 246 15.57 7.72 16.11
N ASP A 247 14.29 7.57 16.39
CA ASP A 247 13.65 6.27 16.62
C ASP A 247 12.80 5.95 15.37
N VAL A 248 12.95 4.73 14.84
CA VAL A 248 12.26 4.27 13.62
C VAL A 248 11.43 3.05 13.95
N ILE A 249 10.15 3.10 13.62
CA ILE A 249 9.19 2.03 13.83
C ILE A 249 8.41 1.82 12.55
N THR A 250 8.16 0.55 12.23
CA THR A 250 7.50 0.17 10.99
C THR A 250 6.39 -0.82 11.31
N LYS A 251 5.24 -0.69 10.66
CA LYS A 251 4.10 -1.61 10.80
C LYS A 251 3.46 -1.86 9.43
N PHE A 252 2.71 -2.95 9.31
CA PHE A 252 1.82 -3.17 8.17
C PHE A 252 0.38 -2.91 8.60
N VAL A 253 -0.37 -2.28 7.70
CA VAL A 253 -1.76 -1.92 7.93
C VAL A 253 -2.58 -2.30 6.71
N LYS A 254 -3.91 -2.41 6.87
CA LYS A 254 -4.82 -2.50 5.73
C LYS A 254 -5.64 -1.23 5.59
N ILE A 255 -5.81 -0.80 4.34
CA ILE A 255 -6.72 0.27 3.97
C ILE A 255 -7.58 -0.26 2.84
N ASP A 256 -8.90 -0.32 3.06
CA ASP A 256 -9.86 -0.91 2.12
C ASP A 256 -9.57 -2.36 1.70
N GLY A 257 -8.90 -3.12 2.57
CA GLY A 257 -8.50 -4.50 2.31
C GLY A 257 -7.13 -4.65 1.63
N TYR A 258 -6.53 -3.56 1.12
CA TYR A 258 -5.18 -3.58 0.54
C TYR A 258 -4.12 -3.34 1.61
N THR A 259 -2.94 -3.95 1.43
CA THR A 259 -1.84 -3.90 2.40
C THR A 259 -0.94 -2.69 2.13
N TYR A 260 -0.64 -1.95 3.19
CA TYR A 260 0.26 -0.81 3.18
C TYR A 260 1.38 -1.02 4.20
N TYR A 261 2.56 -0.51 3.87
CA TYR A 261 3.69 -0.38 4.76
C TYR A 261 3.69 1.02 5.37
N VAL A 262 3.80 1.06 6.70
CA VAL A 262 3.91 2.28 7.48
C VAL A 262 5.34 2.41 8.00
N ASP A 263 5.95 3.56 7.74
CA ASP A 263 7.26 3.97 8.26
C ASP A 263 7.07 5.21 9.12
N PHE A 264 7.36 5.07 10.41
CA PHE A 264 7.24 6.13 11.39
C PHE A 264 8.61 6.46 11.97
N ILE A 265 8.96 7.74 11.90
CA ILE A 265 10.22 8.26 12.38
C ILE A 265 9.91 9.33 13.43
N LEU A 266 10.45 9.17 14.64
CA LEU A 266 10.40 10.18 15.69
C LEU A 266 11.80 10.79 15.90
N TRP A 267 11.87 12.12 15.95
CA TRP A 267 13.07 12.88 16.31
C TRP A 267 12.91 13.49 17.70
N ARG A 268 13.95 13.38 18.55
CA ARG A 268 14.01 13.93 19.92
C ARG A 268 15.41 14.37 20.37
#